data_AF-A0A938SMG1-F1
#
_entry.id   AF-A0A938SMG1-F1
#
_cell.length_a   1.000
_cell.length_b   1.000
_cell.length_c   1.000
_cell.angle_alpha   90.00
_cell.angle_beta   90.00
_cell.angle_gamma   90.00
#
_symmetry.space_group_name_H-M   'P 1'
#
loop_
_entity.id
_entity.type
_entity.pdbx_description
1 polymer ?
#
loop_
_entity_poly.entity_id
_entity_poly.type
_entity_poly.pdbx_seq_one_letter_code
_entity_poly.pdbx_strand_id
1 'polypeptide(L)'
;MPINVACRCGQRLSAKDELAGKTVKCPKCGQPVTVPKSMEIAKKPAEGVGSLLDDAGLKAGIERCPGCGNELPEEAILCVMCGFDLRRGHRIKTHVGTVSDIDDEDLGELPYHGVPALDEAERALARGKREQEMLKKGVPWWMLLLAFLGLVGFVVGMVSMPQNRVMYASGMVLQVAGVLLSAFFVIRIWIVAFQDSTLQGLLVVFIPIYIFVYIAMHWDRCGGLFFFVVAGWMLLGAGVVLVYVGPMLQGDSSAATRDLHYRPGGPAIVAVCHETTV
;
A
#
# COMPACT_ATOMS: atom_id res chain seq x y z
N MET A 1 -14.45 -32.79 50.01
CA MET A 1 -13.92 -31.57 49.36
C MET A 1 -15.11 -30.67 48.97
N PRO A 2 -15.03 -29.34 49.08
CA PRO A 2 -16.16 -28.49 48.69
C PRO A 2 -16.31 -28.40 47.16
N ILE A 3 -17.50 -28.67 46.64
CA ILE A 3 -17.82 -28.50 45.21
C ILE A 3 -18.31 -27.06 45.01
N ASN A 4 -17.57 -26.28 44.24
CA ASN A 4 -17.94 -24.91 43.90
C ASN A 4 -18.92 -24.92 42.71
N VAL A 5 -20.19 -24.62 42.98
CA VAL A 5 -21.25 -24.56 41.97
C VAL A 5 -21.64 -23.11 41.75
N ALA A 6 -21.63 -22.66 40.49
CA ALA A 6 -22.06 -21.33 40.11
C ALA A 6 -23.57 -21.34 39.83
N CYS A 7 -24.34 -20.51 40.56
CA CYS A 7 -25.75 -20.30 40.28
C CYS A 7 -25.93 -19.30 39.13
N ARG A 8 -27.04 -19.40 38.39
CA ARG A 8 -27.41 -18.50 37.29
C ARG A 8 -27.57 -17.03 37.71
N CYS A 9 -27.72 -16.77 39.01
CA CYS A 9 -27.72 -15.42 39.58
C CYS A 9 -26.31 -14.83 39.80
N GLY A 10 -25.25 -15.55 39.41
CA GLY A 10 -23.85 -15.12 39.50
C GLY A 10 -23.14 -15.45 40.82
N GLN A 11 -23.84 -16.00 41.80
CA GLN A 11 -23.25 -16.36 43.10
C GLN A 11 -22.57 -17.74 43.04
N ARG A 12 -21.31 -17.81 43.49
CA ARG A 12 -20.57 -19.07 43.70
C ARG A 12 -20.91 -19.62 45.09
N LEU A 13 -21.43 -20.86 45.14
CA LEU A 13 -21.76 -21.55 46.38
C LEU A 13 -20.82 -22.75 46.56
N SER A 14 -20.29 -22.90 47.77
CA SER A 14 -19.45 -24.04 48.12
C SER A 14 -20.31 -25.08 48.81
N ALA A 15 -20.73 -26.12 48.08
CA ALA A 15 -21.58 -27.18 48.59
C ALA A 15 -20.72 -28.35 49.11
N LYS A 16 -21.06 -28.89 50.28
CA LYS A 16 -20.41 -30.10 50.82
C LYS A 16 -20.81 -31.32 49.96
N ASP A 17 -19.89 -32.26 49.79
CA ASP A 17 -20.04 -33.47 48.96
C ASP A 17 -21.30 -34.30 49.27
N GLU A 18 -21.80 -34.23 50.51
CA GLU A 18 -23.00 -34.96 50.96
C GLU A 18 -24.30 -34.53 50.23
N LEU A 19 -24.26 -33.44 49.45
CA LEU A 19 -25.39 -32.93 48.66
C LEU A 19 -25.21 -33.14 47.15
N ALA A 20 -24.21 -33.92 46.72
CA ALA A 20 -24.02 -34.28 45.31
C ALA A 20 -25.26 -35.00 44.75
N GLY A 21 -25.91 -34.39 43.75
CA GLY A 21 -27.14 -34.92 43.14
C GLY A 21 -28.46 -34.51 43.80
N LYS A 22 -28.46 -33.68 44.86
CA LYS A 22 -29.68 -33.09 45.44
C LYS A 22 -29.81 -31.62 45.04
N THR A 23 -31.05 -31.18 44.83
CA THR A 23 -31.37 -29.80 44.47
C THR A 23 -31.37 -28.92 45.71
N VAL A 24 -30.46 -27.95 45.77
CA VAL A 24 -30.37 -26.98 46.87
C VAL A 24 -30.91 -25.62 46.43
N LYS A 25 -31.65 -24.94 47.31
CA LYS A 25 -32.14 -23.58 47.04
C LYS A 25 -31.01 -22.59 47.21
N CYS A 26 -30.82 -21.70 46.23
CA CYS A 26 -29.87 -20.60 46.36
C CYS A 26 -30.39 -19.60 47.41
N PRO A 27 -29.60 -19.23 48.45
CA PRO A 27 -30.05 -18.30 49.48
C PRO A 27 -30.24 -16.86 48.98
N LYS A 28 -29.73 -16.50 47.79
CA LYS A 28 -29.87 -15.15 47.22
C LYS A 28 -31.04 -14.99 46.24
N CYS A 29 -31.35 -16.01 45.43
CA CYS A 29 -32.39 -15.91 44.41
C CYS A 29 -33.55 -16.89 44.60
N GLY A 30 -33.49 -17.76 45.61
CA GLY A 30 -34.53 -18.75 45.93
C GLY A 30 -34.68 -19.88 44.90
N GLN A 31 -33.99 -19.80 43.75
CA GLN A 31 -34.13 -20.76 42.67
C GLN A 31 -33.41 -22.09 42.98
N PRO A 32 -33.99 -23.24 42.57
CA PRO A 32 -33.37 -24.55 42.72
C PRO A 32 -32.13 -24.68 41.83
N VAL A 33 -30.97 -24.98 42.42
CA VAL A 33 -29.71 -25.26 41.72
C VAL A 33 -29.38 -26.73 41.87
N THR A 34 -29.29 -27.44 40.75
CA THR A 34 -28.88 -28.85 40.70
C THR A 34 -27.36 -28.93 40.75
N VAL A 35 -26.81 -29.55 41.79
CA VAL A 35 -25.36 -29.79 41.92
C VAL A 35 -25.00 -30.98 41.01
N PRO A 36 -24.20 -30.78 39.95
CA PRO A 36 -23.83 -31.87 39.05
C PRO A 36 -23.00 -32.91 39.82
N LYS A 37 -23.44 -34.17 39.78
CA LYS A 37 -22.63 -35.31 40.19
C LYS A 37 -21.45 -35.37 39.22
N SER A 38 -20.23 -35.24 39.72
CA SER A 38 -19.01 -35.36 38.94
C SER A 38 -19.00 -36.70 38.19
N MET A 39 -19.46 -36.68 36.94
CA MET A 39 -19.12 -37.71 35.96
C MET A 39 -17.73 -37.36 35.45
N GLU A 40 -16.85 -38.32 35.64
CA GLU A 40 -15.56 -38.42 35.00
C GLU A 40 -15.64 -37.99 33.53
N ILE A 41 -14.98 -36.88 33.19
CA ILE A 41 -14.42 -36.74 31.86
C ILE A 41 -13.10 -37.50 31.92
N ALA A 42 -13.19 -38.76 31.49
CA ALA A 42 -12.05 -39.58 31.18
C ALA A 42 -11.13 -38.84 30.19
N LYS A 43 -9.91 -38.58 30.63
CA LYS A 43 -8.73 -38.85 29.80
C LYS A 43 -7.70 -39.59 30.67
N LYS A 44 -8.10 -40.78 31.12
CA LYS A 44 -7.15 -41.81 31.56
C LYS A 44 -6.47 -42.32 30.28
N PRO A 45 -5.14 -42.36 30.17
CA PRO A 45 -4.48 -42.97 29.02
C PRO A 45 -4.86 -44.46 29.00
N ALA A 46 -5.07 -45.00 27.82
CA ALA A 46 -5.48 -46.38 27.63
C ALA A 46 -4.46 -47.35 28.29
N GLU A 47 -4.89 -47.96 29.40
CA GLU A 47 -4.28 -49.15 30.00
C GLU A 47 -4.38 -50.28 28.96
N GLY A 48 -3.32 -50.44 28.18
CA GLY A 48 -3.22 -51.47 27.14
C GLY A 48 -2.28 -51.09 26.01
N VAL A 49 -2.18 -49.81 25.66
CA VAL A 49 -1.20 -49.33 24.67
C VAL A 49 0.10 -48.88 25.32
N GLY A 50 0.07 -48.33 26.55
CA GLY A 50 1.29 -47.94 27.26
C GLY A 50 2.29 -49.09 27.43
N SER A 51 1.84 -50.26 27.92
CA SER A 51 2.76 -51.38 28.18
C SER A 51 3.29 -52.05 26.91
N LEU A 52 2.58 -51.99 25.78
CA LEU A 52 3.08 -52.50 24.49
C LEU A 52 4.12 -51.58 23.86
N LEU A 53 4.07 -50.28 24.14
CA LEU A 53 5.07 -49.31 23.69
C LEU A 53 6.34 -49.35 24.56
N ASP A 54 6.19 -49.64 25.86
CA ASP A 54 7.31 -49.83 26.79
C ASP A 54 8.14 -51.09 26.44
N ASP A 55 7.49 -52.18 26.02
CA ASP A 55 8.16 -53.42 25.54
C ASP A 55 8.87 -53.24 24.18
N ALA A 56 8.51 -52.22 23.39
CA ALA A 56 9.16 -51.86 22.14
C ALA A 56 10.36 -50.90 22.32
N GLY A 57 10.71 -50.55 23.56
CA GLY A 57 11.86 -49.70 23.87
C GLY A 57 11.68 -48.21 23.59
N LEU A 58 10.46 -47.74 23.28
CA LEU A 58 10.15 -46.32 23.18
C LEU A 58 9.67 -45.81 24.53
N LYS A 59 10.61 -45.37 25.37
CA LYS A 59 10.27 -44.55 26.54
C LYS A 59 9.73 -43.21 26.04
N ALA A 60 8.43 -43.01 26.14
CA ALA A 60 7.83 -41.71 25.93
C ALA A 60 8.07 -40.85 27.19
N GLY A 61 9.29 -40.32 27.38
CA GLY A 61 9.48 -39.22 28.31
C GLY A 61 8.84 -37.96 27.74
N ILE A 62 7.70 -37.62 28.30
CA ILE A 62 7.03 -36.39 27.98
C ILE A 62 7.60 -35.34 28.93
N GLU A 63 8.57 -34.55 28.45
CA GLU A 63 9.08 -33.40 29.19
C GLU A 63 8.18 -32.18 28.94
N ARG A 64 8.12 -31.26 29.91
CA ARG A 64 7.33 -30.02 29.75
C ARG A 64 8.24 -28.88 29.32
N CYS A 65 7.78 -28.11 28.34
CA CYS A 65 8.46 -26.90 27.92
C CYS A 65 8.58 -25.91 29.10
N PRO A 66 9.80 -25.47 29.48
CA PRO A 66 9.97 -24.49 30.57
C PRO A 66 9.43 -23.10 30.21
N GLY A 67 9.18 -22.84 28.92
CA GLY A 67 8.64 -21.57 28.45
C GLY A 67 7.11 -21.45 28.56
N CYS A 68 6.35 -22.50 28.24
CA CYS A 68 4.88 -22.45 28.18
C CYS A 68 4.16 -23.60 28.90
N GLY A 69 4.88 -24.62 29.35
CA GLY A 69 4.33 -25.77 30.06
C GLY A 69 3.71 -26.85 29.19
N ASN A 70 3.75 -26.74 27.85
CA ASN A 70 3.24 -27.77 26.95
C ASN A 70 4.11 -29.03 26.97
N GLU A 71 3.47 -30.15 26.66
CA GLU A 71 4.08 -31.48 26.54
C GLU A 71 4.94 -31.57 25.28
N LEU A 72 6.22 -31.92 25.45
CA LEU A 72 7.19 -32.11 24.37
C LEU A 72 7.78 -33.54 24.42
N PRO A 73 8.08 -34.13 23.26
CA PRO A 73 8.84 -35.39 23.21
C PRO A 73 10.29 -35.18 23.66
N GLU A 74 10.93 -36.22 24.22
CA GLU A 74 12.31 -36.18 24.77
C GLU A 74 13.34 -35.58 23.79
N GLU A 75 13.15 -35.75 22.48
CA GLU A 75 14.08 -35.29 21.44
C GLU A 75 13.71 -33.94 20.81
N ALA A 76 12.73 -33.21 21.37
CA ALA A 76 12.36 -31.90 20.85
C ALA A 76 13.48 -30.88 21.09
N ILE A 77 13.93 -30.21 20.02
CA ILE A 77 14.92 -29.12 20.10
C ILE A 77 14.23 -27.76 20.33
N LEU A 78 13.01 -27.61 19.83
CA LEU A 78 12.26 -26.36 19.83
C LEU A 78 10.79 -26.61 20.15
N CYS A 79 10.21 -25.80 21.02
CA CYS A 79 8.78 -25.81 21.28
C CYS A 79 8.02 -25.08 20.16
N VAL A 80 7.29 -25.82 19.31
CA VAL A 80 6.46 -25.26 18.23
C VAL A 80 5.32 -24.37 18.73
N MET A 81 4.93 -24.49 20.00
CA MET A 81 3.83 -23.72 20.57
C MET A 81 4.23 -22.35 21.13
N CYS A 82 5.48 -22.17 21.56
CA CYS A 82 5.93 -20.90 22.16
C CYS A 82 7.29 -20.39 21.70
N GLY A 83 7.98 -21.10 20.80
CA GLY A 83 9.27 -20.70 20.25
C GLY A 83 10.45 -20.79 21.23
N PHE A 84 10.32 -21.59 22.31
CA PHE A 84 11.40 -21.81 23.27
C PHE A 84 12.38 -22.85 22.72
N ASP A 85 13.65 -22.47 22.55
CA ASP A 85 14.72 -23.35 22.10
C ASP A 85 15.36 -24.03 23.31
N LEU A 86 15.23 -25.36 23.38
CA LEU A 86 15.71 -26.17 24.49
C LEU A 86 17.24 -26.29 24.52
N ARG A 87 17.92 -26.03 23.40
CA ARG A 87 19.40 -26.00 23.36
C ARG A 87 19.97 -24.70 23.91
N ARG A 88 19.28 -23.58 23.67
CA ARG A 88 19.76 -22.24 24.01
C ARG A 88 19.18 -21.69 25.32
N GLY A 89 18.13 -22.31 25.87
CA GLY A 89 17.54 -21.92 27.15
C GLY A 89 16.76 -20.59 27.12
N HIS A 90 16.48 -20.06 25.93
CA HIS A 90 15.79 -18.78 25.73
C HIS A 90 14.78 -18.88 24.58
N ARG A 91 13.73 -18.03 24.60
CA ARG A 91 12.83 -17.92 23.45
C ARG A 91 13.54 -17.22 22.31
N ILE A 92 13.56 -17.85 21.15
CA ILE A 92 14.06 -17.20 19.94
C ILE A 92 13.03 -16.13 19.58
N LYS A 93 13.46 -14.86 19.58
CA LYS A 93 12.68 -13.82 18.93
C LYS A 93 12.80 -14.07 17.44
N THR A 94 11.84 -14.78 16.86
CA THR A 94 11.67 -14.77 15.40
C THR A 94 11.26 -13.35 15.05
N HIS A 95 12.24 -12.53 14.66
CA HIS A 95 11.93 -11.41 13.81
C HIS A 95 11.42 -12.06 12.53
N VAL A 96 10.12 -12.00 12.31
CA VAL A 96 9.58 -12.20 10.96
C VAL A 96 10.15 -11.02 10.19
N GLY A 97 11.36 -11.20 9.66
CA GLY A 97 11.87 -10.31 8.65
C GLY A 97 10.86 -10.41 7.54
N THR A 98 10.05 -9.36 7.39
CA THR A 98 9.52 -9.02 6.08
C THR A 98 10.74 -9.01 5.18
N VAL A 99 10.84 -9.98 4.28
CA VAL A 99 11.92 -10.05 3.30
C VAL A 99 11.75 -8.83 2.43
N SER A 100 12.38 -7.74 2.86
CA SER A 100 12.57 -6.53 2.09
C SER A 100 13.85 -6.78 1.30
N ASP A 101 13.68 -7.48 0.19
CA ASP A 101 14.36 -7.26 -1.08
C ASP A 101 13.51 -7.99 -2.14
N ILE A 102 12.61 -7.23 -2.78
CA ILE A 102 11.98 -7.50 -4.09
C ILE A 102 10.88 -8.60 -4.13
N ASP A 103 9.63 -8.16 -4.29
CA ASP A 103 8.53 -8.72 -5.11
C ASP A 103 8.23 -10.24 -5.20
N ASP A 104 8.73 -11.08 -4.30
CA ASP A 104 8.50 -12.55 -4.37
C ASP A 104 7.13 -13.02 -3.85
N GLU A 105 6.34 -12.13 -3.23
CA GLU A 105 5.02 -12.48 -2.65
C GLU A 105 3.96 -12.76 -3.73
N ASP A 106 4.20 -12.31 -4.96
CA ASP A 106 3.26 -12.44 -6.08
C ASP A 106 3.70 -13.45 -7.16
N LEU A 107 4.87 -14.10 -7.02
CA LEU A 107 5.39 -15.05 -8.02
C LEU A 107 4.66 -16.41 -8.02
N GLY A 108 3.73 -16.61 -7.09
CA GLY A 108 3.02 -17.88 -6.91
C GLY A 108 3.91 -18.97 -6.32
N GLU A 109 3.32 -20.14 -6.08
CA GLU A 109 4.03 -21.28 -5.50
C GLU A 109 4.90 -21.95 -6.58
N LEU A 110 6.20 -21.62 -6.57
CA LEU A 110 7.18 -22.21 -7.48
C LEU A 110 7.66 -23.58 -6.96
N PRO A 111 7.95 -24.55 -7.85
CA PRO A 111 8.53 -25.83 -7.48
C PRO A 111 9.87 -25.66 -6.75
N TYR A 112 10.11 -26.45 -5.70
CA TYR A 112 11.41 -26.50 -5.03
C TYR A 112 12.16 -27.76 -5.45
N HIS A 113 13.27 -27.57 -6.17
CA HIS A 113 14.09 -28.68 -6.67
C HIS A 113 15.29 -28.99 -5.77
N GLY A 114 15.58 -28.15 -4.77
CA GLY A 114 16.67 -28.36 -3.81
C GLY A 114 18.06 -28.13 -4.38
N VAL A 115 18.13 -27.66 -5.63
CA VAL A 115 19.37 -27.26 -6.29
C VAL A 115 19.34 -25.74 -6.39
N PRO A 116 20.17 -25.01 -5.61
CA PRO A 116 20.03 -23.57 -5.45
C PRO A 116 20.16 -22.80 -6.78
N ALA A 117 21.03 -23.26 -7.68
CA ALA A 117 21.20 -22.66 -9.00
C ALA A 117 19.97 -22.83 -9.92
N LEU A 118 19.23 -23.93 -9.79
CA LEU A 118 18.02 -24.18 -10.57
C LEU A 118 16.86 -23.35 -10.04
N ASP A 119 16.67 -23.35 -8.72
CA ASP A 119 15.62 -22.57 -8.06
C ASP A 119 15.81 -21.05 -8.31
N GLU A 120 17.05 -20.57 -8.36
CA GLU A 120 17.36 -19.18 -8.71
C GLU A 120 17.04 -18.86 -10.17
N ALA A 121 17.36 -19.77 -11.10
CA ALA A 121 17.05 -19.60 -12.52
C ALA A 121 15.53 -19.56 -12.77
N GLU A 122 14.74 -20.40 -12.08
CA GLU A 122 13.29 -20.40 -12.18
C GLU A 122 12.66 -19.11 -11.66
N ARG A 123 13.13 -18.60 -10.52
CA ARG A 123 12.71 -17.28 -10.01
C ARG A 123 13.04 -16.15 -10.98
N ALA A 124 14.21 -16.20 -11.62
CA ALA A 124 14.59 -15.21 -12.63
C ALA A 124 13.66 -15.25 -13.86
N LEU A 125 13.31 -16.45 -14.34
CA LEU A 125 12.36 -16.62 -15.45
C LEU A 125 10.95 -16.14 -15.09
N ALA A 126 10.50 -16.44 -13.87
CA ALA A 126 9.20 -15.99 -13.37
C ALA A 126 9.12 -14.45 -13.28
N ARG A 127 10.17 -13.78 -12.80
CA ARG A 127 10.28 -12.32 -12.80
C ARG A 127 10.18 -11.74 -14.22
N GLY A 128 10.95 -12.27 -15.17
CA GLY A 128 10.93 -11.80 -16.56
C GLY A 128 9.59 -11.99 -17.26
N LYS A 129 8.90 -13.12 -17.01
CA LYS A 129 7.56 -13.35 -17.57
C LYS A 129 6.55 -12.32 -17.05
N ARG A 130 6.63 -11.99 -15.76
CA ARG A 130 5.72 -11.04 -15.12
C ARG A 130 5.94 -9.61 -15.61
N GLU A 131 7.19 -9.18 -15.74
CA GLU A 131 7.51 -7.90 -16.38
C GLU A 131 6.93 -7.82 -17.79
N GLN A 132 7.06 -8.88 -18.60
CA GLN A 132 6.44 -8.92 -19.93
C GLN A 132 4.92 -8.81 -19.89
N GLU A 133 4.26 -9.44 -18.93
CA GLU A 133 2.81 -9.32 -18.77
C GLU A 133 2.39 -7.89 -18.38
N MET A 134 3.16 -7.24 -17.51
CA MET A 134 2.94 -5.83 -17.15
C MET A 134 3.18 -4.89 -18.35
N LEU A 135 4.20 -5.16 -19.16
CA LEU A 135 4.49 -4.44 -20.39
C LEU A 135 3.41 -4.64 -21.45
N LYS A 136 2.85 -5.86 -21.59
CA LYS A 136 1.77 -6.17 -22.55
C LYS A 136 0.43 -5.61 -22.12
N LYS A 137 0.18 -5.49 -20.81
CA LYS A 137 -0.93 -4.69 -20.27
C LYS A 137 -0.68 -3.17 -20.40
N GLY A 138 0.47 -2.80 -20.98
CA GLY A 138 0.89 -1.43 -21.23
C GLY A 138 -0.17 -0.60 -21.92
N VAL A 139 -0.21 0.65 -21.48
CA VAL A 139 -1.14 1.74 -21.79
C VAL A 139 -2.14 1.41 -22.91
N PRO A 140 -3.42 1.24 -22.56
CA PRO A 140 -4.40 0.71 -23.49
C PRO A 140 -4.53 1.63 -24.71
N TRP A 141 -4.66 1.03 -25.91
CA TRP A 141 -4.58 1.73 -27.21
C TRP A 141 -5.40 3.02 -27.31
N TRP A 142 -6.62 3.03 -26.77
CA TRP A 142 -7.47 4.21 -26.70
C TRP A 142 -6.82 5.41 -25.97
N MET A 143 -6.00 5.20 -24.95
CA MET A 143 -5.25 6.28 -24.29
C MET A 143 -4.15 6.86 -25.20
N LEU A 144 -3.48 6.02 -26.00
CA LEU A 144 -2.52 6.48 -27.01
C LEU A 144 -3.21 7.27 -28.12
N LEU A 145 -4.39 6.80 -28.56
CA LEU A 145 -5.22 7.51 -29.54
C LEU A 145 -5.67 8.89 -29.01
N LEU A 146 -6.13 8.97 -27.76
CA LEU A 146 -6.52 10.23 -27.13
C LEU A 146 -5.33 11.18 -26.95
N ALA A 147 -4.16 10.66 -26.55
CA ALA A 147 -2.94 11.44 -26.45
C ALA A 147 -2.52 12.01 -27.82
N PHE A 148 -2.62 11.20 -28.88
CA PHE A 148 -2.34 11.64 -30.25
C PHE A 148 -3.33 12.70 -30.73
N LEU A 149 -4.64 12.50 -30.51
CA LEU A 149 -5.68 13.48 -30.82
C LEU A 149 -5.48 14.80 -30.07
N GLY A 150 -5.09 14.74 -28.79
CA GLY A 150 -4.78 15.91 -27.98
C GLY A 150 -3.57 16.68 -28.51
N LEU A 151 -2.50 15.98 -28.89
CA LEU A 151 -1.32 16.58 -29.50
C LEU A 151 -1.66 17.26 -30.84
N VAL A 152 -2.37 16.56 -31.72
CA VAL A 152 -2.79 17.09 -33.02
C VAL A 152 -3.71 18.30 -32.84
N GLY A 153 -4.68 18.22 -31.94
CA GLY A 153 -5.58 19.32 -31.62
C GLY A 153 -4.84 20.56 -31.08
N PHE A 154 -3.82 20.35 -30.25
CA PHE A 154 -2.97 21.43 -29.74
C PHE A 154 -2.18 22.11 -30.87
N VAL A 155 -1.56 21.33 -31.77
CA VAL A 155 -0.80 21.88 -32.91
C VAL A 155 -1.71 22.62 -33.88
N VAL A 156 -2.86 22.05 -34.23
CA VAL A 156 -3.84 22.69 -35.12
C VAL A 156 -4.40 23.96 -34.48
N GLY A 157 -4.69 23.94 -33.18
CA GLY A 157 -5.12 25.13 -32.44
C GLY A 157 -4.06 26.23 -32.44
N MET A 158 -2.78 25.87 -32.36
CA MET A 158 -1.69 26.83 -32.39
C MET A 158 -1.51 27.47 -33.79
N VAL A 159 -1.74 26.72 -34.86
CA VAL A 159 -1.63 27.19 -36.25
C VAL A 159 -2.82 28.08 -36.65
N SER A 160 -4.01 27.82 -36.11
CA SER A 160 -5.25 28.53 -36.49
C SER A 160 -5.47 29.85 -35.74
N MET A 161 -4.70 30.14 -34.68
CA MET A 161 -4.93 31.28 -33.79
C MET A 161 -4.09 32.52 -34.17
N PRO A 162 -4.67 33.74 -34.20
CA PRO A 162 -3.93 34.97 -34.53
C PRO A 162 -2.78 35.27 -33.56
N GLN A 163 -1.68 35.77 -34.12
CA GLN A 163 -0.35 35.92 -33.49
C GLN A 163 -0.34 36.69 -32.17
N ASN A 164 -1.30 37.59 -31.95
CA ASN A 164 -1.47 38.34 -30.70
C ASN A 164 -1.98 37.49 -29.52
N ARG A 165 -2.70 36.39 -29.80
CA ARG A 165 -3.26 35.49 -28.77
C ARG A 165 -2.48 34.20 -28.61
N VAL A 166 -1.56 33.89 -29.52
CA VAL A 166 -0.75 32.66 -29.48
C VAL A 166 0.02 32.54 -28.17
N MET A 167 0.71 33.60 -27.71
CA MET A 167 1.49 33.54 -26.47
C MET A 167 0.63 33.34 -25.21
N TYR A 168 -0.51 34.04 -25.13
CA TYR A 168 -1.44 33.90 -24.01
C TYR A 168 -2.11 32.52 -24.00
N ALA A 169 -2.56 32.05 -25.17
CA ALA A 169 -3.20 30.75 -25.32
C ALA A 169 -2.23 29.61 -25.01
N SER A 170 -0.99 29.66 -25.50
CA SER A 170 0.03 28.64 -25.19
C SER A 170 0.37 28.61 -23.70
N GLY A 171 0.49 29.78 -23.05
CA GLY A 171 0.75 29.87 -21.62
C GLY A 171 -0.42 29.33 -20.78
N MET A 172 -1.67 29.64 -21.16
CA MET A 172 -2.88 29.08 -20.55
C MET A 172 -2.94 27.54 -20.66
N VAL A 173 -2.62 26.98 -21.83
CA VAL A 173 -2.62 25.52 -22.01
C VAL A 173 -1.56 24.85 -21.14
N LEU A 174 -0.34 25.41 -21.08
CA LEU A 174 0.71 24.90 -20.19
C LEU A 174 0.29 24.97 -18.71
N GLN A 175 -0.41 26.04 -18.31
CA GLN A 175 -0.94 26.17 -16.96
C GLN A 175 -2.01 25.10 -16.68
N VAL A 176 -3.01 24.95 -17.55
CA VAL A 176 -4.06 23.94 -17.36
C VAL A 176 -3.47 22.52 -17.32
N ALA A 177 -2.55 22.20 -18.22
CA ALA A 177 -1.85 20.92 -18.23
C ALA A 177 -1.04 20.69 -16.95
N GLY A 178 -0.30 21.71 -16.48
CA GLY A 178 0.46 21.64 -15.25
C GLY A 178 -0.41 21.45 -14.01
N VAL A 179 -1.58 22.11 -13.93
CA VAL A 179 -2.52 21.95 -12.81
C VAL A 179 -3.11 20.54 -12.82
N LEU A 180 -3.56 20.06 -13.97
CA LEU A 180 -4.17 18.74 -14.09
C LEU A 180 -3.17 17.63 -13.74
N LEU A 181 -1.94 17.74 -14.24
CA LEU A 181 -0.88 16.79 -13.96
C LEU A 181 -0.51 16.81 -12.47
N SER A 182 -0.23 17.97 -11.89
CA SER A 182 0.09 18.08 -10.46
C SER A 182 -1.05 17.60 -9.57
N ALA A 183 -2.31 17.94 -9.87
CA ALA A 183 -3.47 17.49 -9.12
C ALA A 183 -3.62 15.96 -9.16
N PHE A 184 -3.48 15.33 -10.33
CA PHE A 184 -3.57 13.88 -10.47
C PHE A 184 -2.54 13.15 -9.59
N PHE A 185 -1.29 13.60 -9.61
CA PHE A 185 -0.22 12.97 -8.83
C PHE A 185 -0.33 13.27 -7.33
N VAL A 186 -0.80 14.46 -6.93
CA VAL A 186 -1.11 14.77 -5.53
C VAL A 186 -2.25 13.88 -5.01
N ILE A 187 -3.32 13.70 -5.79
CA ILE A 187 -4.42 12.79 -5.43
C ILE A 187 -3.91 11.35 -5.30
N ARG A 188 -3.00 10.91 -6.16
CA ARG A 188 -2.35 9.60 -6.02
C ARG A 188 -1.57 9.45 -4.72
N ILE A 189 -0.80 10.48 -4.34
CA ILE A 189 -0.08 10.50 -3.06
C ILE A 189 -1.07 10.40 -1.89
N TRP A 190 -2.22 11.09 -1.96
CA TRP A 190 -3.26 10.99 -0.95
C TRP A 190 -3.81 9.57 -0.85
N ILE A 191 -4.12 8.92 -1.98
CA ILE A 191 -4.63 7.55 -1.98
C ILE A 191 -3.63 6.60 -1.30
N VAL A 192 -2.34 6.71 -1.62
CA VAL A 192 -1.29 5.89 -0.99
C VAL A 192 -1.21 6.18 0.51
N ALA A 193 -1.26 7.44 0.93
CA ALA A 193 -1.25 7.81 2.33
C ALA A 193 -2.45 7.27 3.11
N PHE A 194 -3.64 7.26 2.51
CA PHE A 194 -4.84 6.66 3.12
C PHE A 194 -4.78 5.13 3.18
N GLN A 195 -4.07 4.48 2.26
CA GLN A 195 -3.85 3.03 2.28
C GLN A 195 -2.93 2.59 3.42
N ASP A 196 -1.92 3.39 3.77
CA ASP A 196 -1.02 3.07 4.89
C ASP A 196 -1.69 3.33 6.24
N SER A 197 -2.31 4.49 6.45
CA SER A 197 -3.14 4.76 7.62
C SER A 197 -4.07 5.96 7.45
N THR A 198 -5.27 5.90 8.02
CA THR A 198 -6.24 7.01 8.00
C THR A 198 -5.71 8.29 8.65
N LEU A 199 -4.86 8.17 9.67
CA LEU A 199 -4.28 9.33 10.36
C LEU A 199 -3.21 10.02 9.51
N GLN A 200 -2.34 9.26 8.82
CA GLN A 200 -1.36 9.84 7.89
C GLN A 200 -2.04 10.47 6.68
N GLY A 201 -3.07 9.84 6.12
CA GLY A 201 -3.89 10.42 5.06
C GLY A 201 -4.51 11.77 5.47
N LEU A 202 -5.07 11.85 6.68
CA LEU A 202 -5.62 13.10 7.21
C LEU A 202 -4.55 14.17 7.40
N LEU A 203 -3.39 13.82 7.98
CA LEU A 203 -2.28 14.77 8.15
C LEU A 203 -1.76 15.31 6.81
N VAL A 204 -1.68 14.47 5.77
CA VAL A 204 -1.27 14.90 4.43
C VAL A 204 -2.28 15.88 3.80
N VAL A 205 -3.57 15.68 4.01
CA VAL A 205 -4.62 16.56 3.44
C VAL A 205 -4.70 17.89 4.19
N PHE A 206 -4.62 17.87 5.52
CA PHE A 206 -4.81 19.06 6.35
C PHE A 206 -3.52 19.86 6.58
N ILE A 207 -2.35 19.24 6.44
CA ILE A 207 -1.06 19.87 6.67
C ILE A 207 -0.23 19.76 5.38
N PRO A 208 -0.23 20.80 4.52
CA PRO A 208 0.46 20.73 3.23
C PRO A 208 1.98 20.56 3.35
N ILE A 209 2.59 20.96 4.47
CA ILE A 209 4.01 20.76 4.74
C ILE A 209 4.32 19.28 5.06
N TYR A 210 3.35 18.57 5.65
CA TYR A 210 3.52 17.17 6.02
C TYR A 210 3.65 16.26 4.79
N ILE A 211 3.14 16.66 3.63
CA ILE A 211 3.30 15.89 2.38
C ILE A 211 4.78 15.65 2.06
N PHE A 212 5.65 16.63 2.29
CA PHE A 212 7.09 16.50 2.03
C PHE A 212 7.76 15.56 3.02
N VAL A 213 7.35 15.62 4.30
CA VAL A 213 7.86 14.72 5.34
C VAL A 213 7.40 13.29 5.08
N TYR A 214 6.14 13.09 4.70
CA TYR A 214 5.59 11.79 4.34
C TYR A 214 6.32 11.17 3.14
N ILE A 215 6.58 11.96 2.09
CA ILE A 215 7.36 11.53 0.92
C ILE A 215 8.79 11.15 1.30
N ALA A 216 9.45 11.94 2.16
CA ALA A 216 10.80 11.64 2.62
C ALA A 216 10.87 10.34 3.45
N MET A 217 9.85 10.05 4.24
CA MET A 217 9.75 8.80 5.01
C MET A 217 9.44 7.58 4.14
N HIS A 218 8.65 7.76 3.07
CA HIS A 218 8.20 6.67 2.18
C HIS A 218 8.77 6.83 0.76
N TRP A 219 10.09 7.08 0.68
CA TRP A 219 10.76 7.38 -0.58
C TRP A 219 10.68 6.24 -1.61
N ASP A 220 10.78 4.99 -1.17
CA ASP A 220 10.70 3.80 -2.04
C ASP A 220 9.41 3.75 -2.89
N ARG A 221 8.28 4.16 -2.30
CA ARG A 221 6.96 4.06 -2.94
C ARG A 221 6.53 5.37 -3.60
N CYS A 222 6.95 6.52 -3.05
CA CYS A 222 6.48 7.85 -3.46
C CYS A 222 7.50 8.67 -4.25
N GLY A 223 8.77 8.25 -4.34
CA GLY A 223 9.82 9.02 -4.99
C GLY A 223 9.51 9.38 -6.44
N GLY A 224 9.00 8.42 -7.23
CA GLY A 224 8.57 8.65 -8.61
C GLY A 224 7.43 9.69 -8.73
N LEU A 225 6.43 9.62 -7.84
CA LEU A 225 5.27 10.53 -7.83
C LEU A 225 5.70 11.98 -7.54
N PHE A 226 6.67 12.17 -6.66
CA PHE A 226 7.19 13.49 -6.31
C PHE A 226 7.79 14.22 -7.52
N PHE A 227 8.59 13.54 -8.35
CA PHE A 227 9.17 14.14 -9.56
C PHE A 227 8.10 14.63 -10.54
N PHE A 228 7.00 13.90 -10.69
CA PHE A 228 5.89 14.34 -11.53
C PHE A 228 5.16 15.56 -10.97
N VAL A 229 4.99 15.65 -9.65
CA VAL A 229 4.42 16.86 -9.02
C VAL A 229 5.34 18.06 -9.25
N VAL A 230 6.65 17.91 -9.07
CA VAL A 230 7.64 18.97 -9.33
C VAL A 230 7.64 19.38 -10.81
N ALA A 231 7.58 18.42 -11.73
CA ALA A 231 7.47 18.69 -13.16
C ALA A 231 6.19 19.47 -13.49
N GLY A 232 5.06 19.14 -12.85
CA GLY A 232 3.81 19.89 -12.95
C GLY A 232 3.97 21.34 -12.50
N TRP A 233 4.59 21.59 -11.35
CA TRP A 233 4.88 22.94 -10.85
C TRP A 233 5.84 23.73 -11.74
N MET A 234 6.84 23.07 -12.35
CA MET A 234 7.70 23.71 -13.35
C MET A 234 6.91 24.10 -14.60
N LEU A 235 6.02 23.23 -15.10
CA LEU A 235 5.16 23.53 -16.25
C LEU A 235 4.24 24.74 -15.96
N LEU A 236 3.67 24.77 -14.74
CA LEU A 236 2.88 25.91 -14.26
C LEU A 236 3.69 27.19 -14.25
N GLY A 237 4.88 27.16 -13.66
CA GLY A 237 5.79 28.31 -13.62
C GLY A 237 6.14 28.81 -15.02
N ALA A 238 6.49 27.91 -15.94
CA ALA A 238 6.76 28.25 -17.32
C ALA A 238 5.54 28.88 -18.02
N GLY A 239 4.34 28.32 -17.80
CA GLY A 239 3.10 28.87 -18.33
C GLY A 239 2.76 30.25 -17.77
N VAL A 240 3.02 30.52 -16.49
CA VAL A 240 2.85 31.85 -15.87
C VAL A 240 3.84 32.84 -16.48
N VAL A 241 5.11 32.46 -16.61
CA VAL A 241 6.13 33.30 -17.24
C VAL A 241 5.72 33.69 -18.67
N LEU A 242 5.26 32.74 -19.47
CA LEU A 242 4.77 33.00 -20.83
C LEU A 242 3.59 33.99 -20.87
N VAL A 243 2.64 33.88 -19.94
CA VAL A 243 1.47 34.77 -19.87
C VAL A 243 1.83 36.19 -19.42
N TYR A 244 2.71 36.33 -18.42
CA TYR A 244 3.03 37.63 -17.82
C TYR A 244 4.19 38.35 -18.51
N VAL A 245 5.22 37.62 -18.95
CA VAL A 245 6.41 38.20 -19.60
C VAL A 245 6.22 38.32 -21.12
N GLY A 246 5.40 37.46 -21.73
CA GLY A 246 5.11 37.49 -23.17
C GLY A 246 4.64 38.86 -23.68
N PRO A 247 3.64 39.50 -23.04
CA PRO A 247 3.18 40.84 -23.43
C PRO A 247 4.26 41.92 -23.27
N MET A 248 5.17 41.76 -22.31
CA MET A 248 6.25 42.71 -22.03
C MET A 248 7.32 42.68 -23.14
N LEU A 249 7.59 41.51 -23.72
CA LEU A 249 8.53 41.35 -24.83
C LEU A 249 7.97 41.82 -26.19
N GLN A 250 6.65 41.92 -26.34
CA GLN A 250 6.00 42.43 -27.56
C GLN A 250 5.89 43.97 -27.62
N GLY A 251 6.13 44.65 -26.50
CA GLY A 251 6.11 46.11 -26.42
C GLY A 251 7.18 46.79 -27.28
N ASP A 252 8.35 46.14 -27.45
CA ASP A 252 9.48 46.74 -28.17
C ASP A 252 9.45 46.49 -29.69
N SER A 253 8.83 45.39 -30.14
CA SER A 253 8.77 45.05 -31.58
C SER A 253 7.79 45.91 -32.37
N SER A 254 6.78 46.46 -31.69
CA SER A 254 5.79 47.37 -32.27
C SER A 254 6.24 48.83 -32.31
N ALA A 255 7.24 49.22 -31.50
CA ALA A 255 7.91 50.52 -31.62
C ALA A 255 8.86 50.56 -32.83
N ALA A 256 9.66 49.51 -33.04
CA ALA A 256 10.62 49.43 -34.15
C ALA A 256 9.96 49.40 -35.55
N THR A 257 8.75 48.85 -35.68
CA THR A 257 8.00 48.85 -36.96
C THR A 257 7.20 50.13 -37.20
N ARG A 258 6.81 50.87 -36.16
CA ARG A 258 6.16 52.18 -36.30
C ARG A 258 7.12 53.25 -36.81
N ASP A 259 8.38 53.21 -36.38
CA ASP A 259 9.40 54.16 -36.83
C ASP A 259 9.87 53.93 -38.28
N LEU A 260 9.68 52.74 -38.84
CA LEU A 260 9.94 52.48 -40.27
C LEU A 260 8.89 53.09 -41.21
N HIS A 261 7.67 53.36 -40.72
CA HIS A 261 6.58 53.93 -41.52
C HIS A 261 6.41 55.45 -41.36
N TYR A 262 7.01 56.09 -40.36
CA TYR A 262 6.97 57.55 -40.19
C TYR A 262 8.33 58.19 -40.55
N ARG A 263 8.72 58.10 -41.82
CA ARG A 263 9.69 59.04 -42.40
C ARG A 263 8.93 60.23 -42.98
N PRO A 264 8.98 61.43 -42.35
CA PRO A 264 8.43 62.62 -42.99
C PRO A 264 9.31 62.95 -44.21
N GLY A 265 8.83 62.59 -45.41
CA GLY A 265 9.49 62.89 -46.68
C GLY A 265 9.89 61.69 -47.56
N GLY A 266 9.58 60.44 -47.18
CA GLY A 266 9.77 59.28 -48.06
C GLY A 266 8.52 58.95 -48.90
N PRO A 267 8.66 58.38 -50.13
CA PRO A 267 7.50 57.99 -50.92
C PRO A 267 6.70 56.91 -50.18
N ALA A 268 5.39 57.14 -50.03
CA ALA A 268 4.48 56.22 -49.38
C ALA A 268 4.37 54.92 -50.19
N ILE A 269 4.96 53.83 -49.68
CA ILE A 269 4.78 52.50 -50.25
C ILE A 269 3.46 51.95 -49.71
N VAL A 270 2.38 52.18 -50.45
CA VAL A 270 1.08 51.55 -50.19
C VAL A 270 1.14 50.13 -50.78
N ALA A 271 1.21 49.12 -49.93
CA ALA A 271 1.11 47.73 -50.35
C ALA A 271 -0.37 47.43 -50.70
N VAL A 272 -0.67 47.37 -52.00
CA VAL A 272 -1.97 46.94 -52.50
C VAL A 272 -1.97 45.40 -52.57
N CYS A 273 -2.69 44.73 -51.67
CA CYS A 273 -2.97 43.31 -51.80
C CYS A 273 -3.96 43.10 -52.94
N HIS A 274 -3.51 42.46 -54.02
CA HIS A 274 -4.36 42.02 -55.11
C HIS A 274 -4.94 40.65 -54.75
N GLU A 275 -6.21 40.59 -54.35
CA GLU A 275 -6.95 39.33 -54.23
C GLU A 275 -7.23 38.81 -55.65
N THR A 276 -6.48 37.80 -56.09
CA THR A 276 -6.85 37.01 -57.27
C THR A 276 -7.68 35.82 -56.83
N THR A 277 -9.00 35.99 -56.84
CA THR A 277 -9.96 34.88 -56.85
C THR A 277 -10.05 34.33 -58.27
N VAL A 278 -9.70 33.05 -58.44
CA VAL A 278 -10.09 32.21 -59.59
C VAL A 278 -10.94 31.08 -59.06
#